data_AF-A0A9P6KXX7-F1
#
_entry.id   AF-A0A9P6KXX7-F1
#
_cell.length_a   1.000
_cell.length_b   1.000
_cell.length_c   1.000
_cell.angle_alpha   90.00
_cell.angle_beta   90.00
_cell.angle_gamma   90.00
#
_symmetry.space_group_name_H-M   'P 1'
#
loop_
_entity.id
_entity.type
_entity.pdbx_description
1 polymer ?
#
loop_
_entity_poly.entity_id
_entity_poly.type
_entity_poly.pdbx_seq_one_letter_code
_entity_poly.pdbx_strand_id
1 'polypeptide(L)'
;MEKFEYFLKGREFILITDHIALKALNGKGKIKSARIIRWTESIQQFNFKVEYKPGEYIPHVDGLSRLVKVENVNLISEGITNETKEKIIQMHEDIVHRVPK
;
A
#
# COMPACT_ATOMS: atom_id res chain seq x y z
N MET A 1 1.70 2.43 9.20
CA MET A 1 3.03 1.95 9.64
C MET A 1 2.96 1.12 10.92
N GLU A 2 2.09 1.47 11.86
CA GLU A 2 1.90 0.75 13.14
C GLU A 2 1.81 -0.78 13.01
N LYS A 3 1.02 -1.32 12.07
CA LYS A 3 0.91 -2.77 11.83
C LYS A 3 2.25 -3.47 11.58
N PHE A 4 3.20 -2.76 10.99
CA PHE A 4 4.53 -3.29 10.65
C PHE A 4 5.64 -2.66 11.51
N GLU A 5 5.29 -2.00 12.62
CA GLU A 5 6.25 -1.28 13.46
C GLU A 5 7.44 -2.16 13.86
N TYR A 6 7.16 -3.40 14.29
CA TYR A 6 8.19 -4.37 14.67
C TYR A 6 9.24 -4.61 13.56
N PHE A 7 8.83 -4.55 12.29
CA PHE A 7 9.72 -4.77 11.14
C PHE A 7 10.39 -3.49 10.64
N LEU A 8 9.75 -2.34 10.83
CA LEU A 8 10.18 -1.06 10.25
C LEU A 8 11.05 -0.23 11.20
N LYS A 9 10.84 -0.36 12.52
CA LYS A 9 11.54 0.46 13.51
C LYS A 9 13.03 0.14 13.53
N GLY A 10 13.85 1.18 13.48
CA GLY A 10 15.32 1.06 13.46
C GLY A 10 15.92 0.63 12.12
N ARG A 11 15.13 0.50 11.05
CA ARG A 11 15.62 0.17 9.70
C ARG A 11 15.35 1.30 8.72
N GLU A 12 16.25 1.50 7.76
CA GLU A 12 15.99 2.37 6.61
C GLU A 12 15.18 1.62 5.55
N PHE A 13 14.12 2.24 5.03
CA PHE A 13 13.32 1.67 3.96
C PHE A 13 12.77 2.73 3.01
N ILE A 14 12.23 2.28 1.88
CA ILE A 14 11.59 3.14 0.88
C ILE A 14 10.07 2.95 1.00
N LEU A 15 9.35 4.05 1.19
CA LEU A 15 7.89 4.10 1.17
C LEU A 15 7.43 4.50 -0.22
N ILE A 16 6.92 3.53 -0.99
CA ILE A 16 6.28 3.78 -2.29
C ILE A 16 4.80 4.09 -2.06
N THR A 17 4.32 5.23 -2.55
CA THR A 17 2.92 5.64 -2.42
C THR A 17 2.44 6.42 -3.65
N ASP A 18 1.16 6.29 -3.96
CA ASP A 18 0.43 7.12 -4.92
C ASP A 18 -0.05 8.46 -4.34
N HIS A 19 0.30 8.77 -3.08
CA HIS A 19 -0.12 10.00 -2.43
C HIS A 19 0.98 11.07 -2.49
N ILE A 20 0.91 11.93 -3.51
CA ILE A 20 1.94 12.95 -3.79
C ILE A 20 2.19 13.90 -2.61
N ALA A 21 1.18 14.17 -1.78
CA ALA A 21 1.31 15.03 -0.60
C ALA A 21 2.23 14.42 0.48
N LEU A 22 2.43 13.10 0.52
CA LEU A 22 3.42 12.49 1.42
C LEU A 22 4.86 12.81 1.01
N LYS A 23 5.12 13.14 -0.26
CA LYS A 23 6.45 13.59 -0.71
C LYS A 23 6.87 14.89 -0.01
N ALA A 24 5.90 15.73 0.36
CA ALA A 24 6.14 16.98 1.06
C ALA A 24 6.63 16.79 2.51
N LEU A 25 6.48 15.59 3.09
CA LEU A 25 6.96 15.28 4.44
C LEU A 25 8.49 15.25 4.53
N ASN A 26 9.18 14.94 3.43
CA ASN A 26 10.64 14.96 3.37
C ASN A 26 11.22 16.37 3.16
N GLY A 27 10.36 17.38 2.95
CA GLY A 27 10.78 18.77 2.78
C GLY A 27 10.53 19.62 4.03
N LYS A 28 11.37 20.64 4.25
CA LYS A 28 11.18 21.69 5.29
C LYS A 28 10.02 22.65 4.95
N GLY A 29 8.98 22.18 4.27
CA GLY A 29 7.79 22.97 3.94
C GLY A 29 6.92 23.15 5.17
N LYS A 30 6.35 24.34 5.35
CA LYS A 30 5.39 24.58 6.45
C LYS A 30 4.10 23.79 6.20
N ILE A 31 3.98 22.61 6.81
CA ILE A 31 2.74 21.83 6.86
C ILE A 31 1.73 22.61 7.72
N LYS A 32 0.65 23.11 7.11
CA LYS A 32 -0.37 23.92 7.80
C LYS A 32 -1.56 23.10 8.33
N SER A 33 -1.69 21.84 7.93
CA SER A 33 -2.81 21.00 8.32
C SER A 33 -2.52 20.23 9.61
N ALA A 34 -3.30 20.47 10.66
CA ALA A 34 -3.20 19.74 11.93
C ALA A 34 -3.34 18.22 11.77
N ARG A 35 -4.11 17.76 10.76
CA ARG A 35 -4.20 16.34 10.41
C ARG A 35 -2.84 15.82 9.96
N ILE A 36 -2.21 16.50 8.98
CA ILE A 36 -0.91 16.08 8.44
C ILE A 36 0.16 16.13 9.52
N ILE A 37 0.15 17.12 10.43
CA ILE A 37 1.08 17.18 11.56
C ILE A 37 1.00 15.93 12.42
N ARG A 38 -0.20 15.51 12.84
CA ARG A 38 -0.36 14.28 13.64
C ARG A 38 0.17 13.04 12.93
N TRP A 39 -0.16 12.88 11.65
CA TRP A 39 0.38 11.77 10.86
C TRP A 39 1.90 11.82 10.76
N THR A 40 2.46 13.01 10.59
CA THR A 40 3.90 13.23 10.50
C THR A 40 4.59 12.83 11.81
N GLU A 41 4.07 13.27 12.96
CA GLU A 41 4.58 12.88 14.28
C GLU A 41 4.54 11.36 14.47
N SER A 42 3.44 10.70 14.10
CA SER A 42 3.31 9.24 14.23
C SER A 42 4.32 8.46 13.38
N ILE A 43 4.72 9.01 12.22
CA ILE A 43 5.64 8.32 11.30
C ILE A 43 7.09 8.81 11.40
N GLN A 44 7.36 9.94 12.06
CA GLN A 44 8.70 10.49 12.26
C GLN A 44 9.65 9.55 13.02
N GLN A 45 9.09 8.62 13.80
CA GLN A 45 9.88 7.59 14.49
C GLN A 45 10.50 6.53 13.53
N PHE A 46 10.09 6.51 12.25
CA PHE A 46 10.61 5.58 11.25
C PHE A 46 11.61 6.29 10.33
N ASN A 47 12.64 5.55 9.90
CA ASN A 47 13.64 6.06 8.95
C ASN A 47 13.26 5.63 7.53
N PHE A 48 12.67 6.53 6.75
CA PHE A 48 12.24 6.19 5.39
C PHE A 48 12.41 7.32 4.38
N LYS A 49 12.51 6.94 3.11
CA LYS A 49 12.44 7.84 1.95
C LYS A 49 11.11 7.64 1.23
N VAL A 50 10.43 8.72 0.88
CA VAL A 50 9.17 8.66 0.14
C VAL A 50 9.44 8.68 -1.36
N GLU A 51 8.95 7.67 -2.07
CA GLU A 51 8.92 7.60 -3.52
C GLU A 51 7.47 7.64 -4.00
N TYR A 52 7.15 8.63 -4.82
CA TYR A 52 5.83 8.72 -5.43
C TYR A 52 5.77 7.83 -6.67
N LYS A 53 4.73 7.01 -6.77
CA LYS A 53 4.42 6.20 -7.95
C LYS A 53 2.91 6.24 -8.22
N PRO A 54 2.45 6.67 -9.42
CA PRO A 54 1.01 6.74 -9.70
C PRO A 54 0.33 5.38 -9.51
N GLY A 55 -0.93 5.39 -9.04
CA GLY A 55 -1.69 4.18 -8.71
C GLY A 55 -1.77 3.18 -9.87
N GLU A 56 -1.84 3.68 -11.11
CA GLU A 56 -1.82 2.88 -12.35
C GLU A 56 -0.59 1.96 -12.46
N TYR A 57 0.53 2.33 -11.85
CA TYR A 57 1.76 1.53 -11.86
C TYR A 57 1.93 0.64 -10.62
N ILE A 58 1.00 0.70 -9.66
CA ILE A 58 0.95 -0.15 -8.47
C ILE A 58 -0.45 -0.76 -8.26
N PRO A 59 -1.07 -1.37 -9.28
CA PRO A 59 -2.44 -1.89 -9.21
C PRO A 59 -2.62 -2.97 -8.12
N HIS A 60 -1.54 -3.69 -7.81
CA HIS A 60 -1.52 -4.67 -6.72
C HIS A 60 -1.80 -4.04 -5.35
N VAL A 61 -1.38 -2.79 -5.10
CA VAL A 61 -1.64 -2.10 -3.83
C VAL A 61 -3.13 -1.79 -3.68
N ASP A 62 -3.75 -1.27 -4.73
CA ASP A 62 -5.19 -1.01 -4.77
C ASP A 62 -5.98 -2.31 -4.58
N GLY A 63 -5.58 -3.38 -5.30
CA GLY A 63 -6.18 -4.70 -5.14
C GLY A 63 -6.10 -5.23 -3.71
N LEU A 64 -4.90 -5.26 -3.12
CA LEU A 64 -4.72 -5.69 -1.72
C LEU A 64 -5.51 -4.83 -0.73
N SER A 65 -5.68 -3.53 -1.01
CA SER A 65 -6.47 -2.63 -0.15
C SER A 65 -7.97 -2.92 -0.20
N ARG A 66 -8.47 -3.44 -1.32
CA ARG A 66 -9.88 -3.79 -1.57
C ARG A 66 -10.23 -5.22 -1.19
N LEU A 67 -9.24 -6.08 -0.93
CA LEU A 67 -9.47 -7.43 -0.43
C LEU A 67 -10.07 -7.35 0.99
N VAL A 68 -11.41 -7.35 1.05
CA VAL A 68 -12.17 -7.51 2.29
C VAL A 68 -11.94 -8.93 2.78
N LYS A 69 -11.23 -9.08 3.91
CA LYS A 69 -10.95 -10.32 4.66
C LYS A 69 -11.34 -11.59 3.88
N VAL A 70 -10.50 -11.96 2.91
CA VAL A 70 -10.60 -13.31 2.36
C VAL A 70 -10.28 -14.23 3.54
N GLU A 71 -11.23 -15.09 3.93
CA GLU A 71 -10.96 -16.17 4.88
C GLU A 71 -9.68 -16.88 4.41
N ASN A 72 -8.78 -17.23 5.33
CA ASN A 72 -7.47 -17.80 5.00
C ASN A 72 -7.64 -19.01 4.06
N VAL A 73 -7.57 -18.78 2.75
CA VAL A 73 -7.58 -19.85 1.77
C VAL A 73 -6.19 -20.46 1.84
N ASN A 74 -6.08 -21.64 2.46
CA ASN A 74 -4.86 -22.43 2.46
C ASN A 74 -4.59 -22.95 1.03
N LEU A 75 -4.18 -22.06 0.14
CA LEU A 75 -3.81 -22.36 -1.25
C LEU A 75 -2.52 -23.20 -1.35
N ILE A 76 -1.81 -23.39 -0.23
CA ILE A 76 -0.54 -24.11 -0.17
C ILE A 76 -0.76 -25.63 -0.27
N SER A 77 -1.94 -26.16 0.10
CA SER A 77 -2.17 -27.61 0.15
C SER A 77 -2.60 -28.26 -1.16
N GLU A 78 -3.23 -27.52 -2.09
CA GLU A 78 -3.84 -28.12 -3.30
C GLU A 78 -3.09 -27.80 -4.61
N GLY A 79 -2.07 -26.95 -4.56
CA GLY A 79 -1.39 -26.49 -5.77
C GLY A 79 -2.26 -25.55 -6.61
N ILE A 80 -1.62 -24.64 -7.35
CA ILE A 80 -2.34 -23.65 -8.16
C ILE A 80 -2.74 -24.30 -9.49
N THR A 81 -4.00 -24.72 -9.61
CA THR A 81 -4.56 -25.22 -10.88
C THR A 81 -4.68 -24.11 -11.93
N ASN A 82 -4.77 -24.45 -13.21
CA ASN A 82 -4.96 -23.47 -14.29
C ASN A 82 -6.29 -22.70 -14.14
N GLU A 83 -7.34 -23.36 -13.68
CA GLU A 83 -8.64 -22.73 -13.40
C GLU A 83 -8.52 -21.70 -12.25
N THR A 84 -7.72 -21.99 -11.22
CA THR A 84 -7.42 -21.03 -10.16
C THR A 84 -6.64 -19.83 -10.70
N LYS A 85 -5.69 -20.04 -11.62
CA LYS A 85 -4.95 -18.94 -12.25
C LYS A 85 -5.88 -18.04 -13.06
N GLU A 86 -6.77 -18.61 -13.85
CA GLU A 86 -7.75 -17.86 -14.63
C GLU A 86 -8.69 -17.05 -13.73
N LYS A 87 -9.17 -17.64 -12.63
CA LYS A 87 -9.97 -16.92 -11.62
C LYS A 87 -9.20 -15.75 -10.99
N ILE A 88 -7.92 -15.95 -10.65
CA ILE A 88 -7.07 -14.89 -10.09
C ILE A 88 -6.84 -13.77 -11.11
N ILE A 89 -6.60 -14.12 -12.38
CA ILE A 89 -6.42 -13.14 -13.47
C ILE A 89 -7.71 -12.36 -13.68
N GLN A 90 -8.87 -13.03 -13.74
CA GLN A 90 -10.16 -12.34 -13.89
C GLN A 90 -10.43 -11.41 -12.70
N MET A 91 -10.17 -11.85 -11.47
CA MET A 91 -10.27 -10.99 -10.29
C MET A 91 -9.31 -9.80 -10.36
N HIS A 92 -8.10 -9.99 -10.88
CA HIS A 92 -7.14 -8.91 -11.09
C HIS A 92 -7.69 -7.87 -12.08
N GLU A 93 -8.17 -8.30 -13.24
CA GLU A 93 -8.78 -7.42 -14.24
C GLU A 93 -9.97 -6.63 -13.66
N ASP A 94 -10.86 -7.31 -12.93
CA ASP A 94 -12.04 -6.68 -12.32
C ASP A 94 -11.67 -5.64 -11.23
N ILE A 95 -10.58 -5.88 -10.51
CA ILE A 95 -10.04 -4.97 -9.51
C ILE A 95 -9.38 -3.75 -10.18
N VAL A 96 -8.54 -3.99 -11.19
CA VAL A 96 -7.73 -2.96 -11.83
C VAL A 96 -8.56 -2.06 -12.75
N HIS A 97 -9.63 -2.57 -13.37
CA HIS A 97 -10.44 -1.85 -14.34
C HIS A 97 -11.76 -1.31 -13.78
N ARG A 98 -11.94 -1.31 -12.46
CA ARG A 98 -13.12 -0.70 -11.83
C ARG A 98 -13.04 0.83 -11.94
N VAL A 99 -13.71 1.38 -12.95
CA VAL A 99 -13.82 2.83 -13.21
C VAL A 99 -14.27 3.56 -11.94
N PRO A 100 -13.62 4.68 -11.55
CA PRO A 100 -14.10 5.48 -10.42
C PRO A 100 -15.49 6.02 -10.73
N LYS A 101 -16.45 5.79 -9.81
CA LYS A 101 -17.75 6.48 -9.81
C LYS A 101 -17.60 7.94 -9.44
#